data_AF-A0A5C3LBG0-F1
#
_entry.id   AF-A0A5C3LBG0-F1
#
_cell.length_a   1.000
_cell.length_b   1.000
_cell.length_c   1.000
_cell.angle_alpha   90.00
_cell.angle_beta   90.00
_cell.angle_gamma   90.00
#
_symmetry.space_group_name_H-M   'P 1'
#
loop_
_entity.id
_entity.type
_entity.pdbx_description
1 polymer ?
#
loop_
_entity_poly.entity_id
_entity_poly.type
_entity_poly.pdbx_seq_one_letter_code
_entity_poly.pdbx_strand_id
1 'polypeptide(L)'
;MLDHRGFSAWITVDEQPLPEYLVAVDAETHRVSCWIPGEEGQTFKVWWHDHGGKVDTCSFVVLDGLVVPGRFLFGEGVASRSGIRASHMTEKPFIFTKVPQKSEPGEETNKDAGSIVLKIKRIKRTEGRPSNPVQQVTSVAASGKKPVGDLCIGFGQEMSTALQYHATWSVAPYDNDKSGATKPSTYVSFVFRYRSSEFLESQGIASNIKRTIAPKVGDKRRISSVPQLQSLANTLATPSPSPPKRPRLTEPTLLTDQGALATRRTPSYNEGRRTASWKAQHPDNATYQGVFIIPKPQSYDGATILNTLLPSCNSSDTSADDDLT
;
A
#
# COMPACT_ATOMS: atom_id res chain seq x y z
N MET A 1 1.73 3.06 -12.66
CA MET A 1 0.45 2.92 -11.95
C MET A 1 -0.08 1.54 -12.25
N LEU A 2 -0.27 0.71 -11.22
CA LEU A 2 -0.85 -0.62 -11.38
C LEU A 2 -2.36 -0.52 -11.53
N ASP A 3 -2.96 -1.32 -12.41
CA ASP A 3 -4.42 -1.41 -12.60
C ASP A 3 -4.88 -2.86 -12.62
N HIS A 4 -5.94 -3.17 -11.85
CA HIS A 4 -6.60 -4.47 -11.88
C HIS A 4 -8.00 -4.41 -11.28
N ARG A 5 -8.97 -5.06 -11.94
CA ARG A 5 -10.36 -5.22 -11.47
C ARG A 5 -11.09 -3.91 -11.13
N GLY A 6 -10.82 -2.85 -11.89
CA GLY A 6 -11.43 -1.54 -11.66
C GLY A 6 -10.81 -0.79 -10.48
N PHE A 7 -9.61 -1.19 -10.05
CA PHE A 7 -8.81 -0.45 -9.09
C PHE A 7 -7.45 -0.10 -9.67
N SER A 8 -6.96 1.10 -9.37
CA SER A 8 -5.54 1.43 -9.54
C SER A 8 -4.85 1.64 -8.21
N ALA A 9 -3.54 1.37 -8.15
CA ALA A 9 -2.71 1.65 -6.98
C ALA A 9 -1.31 2.12 -7.39
N TRP A 10 -0.72 3.01 -6.60
CA TRP A 10 0.64 3.53 -6.81
C TRP A 10 1.24 4.03 -5.49
N ILE A 11 2.56 4.16 -5.47
CA ILE A 11 3.32 4.75 -4.35
C ILE A 11 3.86 6.10 -4.77
N THR A 12 3.77 7.10 -3.90
CA THR A 12 4.39 8.42 -4.12
C THR A 12 5.42 8.74 -3.05
N VAL A 13 6.51 9.37 -3.45
CA VAL A 13 7.49 10.06 -2.60
C VAL A 13 7.49 11.53 -3.02
N ASP A 14 7.39 12.45 -2.07
CA ASP A 14 7.28 13.90 -2.35
C ASP A 14 6.19 14.25 -3.39
N GLU A 15 5.03 13.59 -3.26
CA GLU A 15 3.88 13.67 -4.18
C GLU A 15 4.17 13.24 -5.64
N GLN A 16 5.36 12.70 -5.93
CA GLN A 16 5.70 12.15 -7.24
C GLN A 16 5.54 10.62 -7.24
N PRO A 17 4.86 10.03 -8.24
CA PRO A 17 4.72 8.59 -8.34
C PRO A 17 6.08 7.94 -8.63
N LEU A 18 6.39 6.87 -7.89
CA LEU A 18 7.59 6.08 -8.12
C LEU A 18 7.47 5.25 -9.42
N PRO A 19 8.58 5.03 -10.15
CA PRO A 19 8.57 4.13 -11.30
C PRO A 19 8.32 2.68 -10.84
N GLU A 20 7.60 1.93 -11.65
CA GLU A 20 7.22 0.54 -11.41
C GLU A 20 7.92 -0.35 -12.44
N TYR A 21 8.60 -1.40 -11.98
CA TYR A 21 9.37 -2.33 -12.81
C TYR A 21 8.83 -3.75 -12.70
N LEU A 22 8.96 -4.53 -13.79
CA LEU A 22 8.56 -5.94 -13.87
C LEU A 22 7.15 -6.19 -13.31
N VAL A 23 6.16 -5.48 -13.86
CA VAL A 23 4.77 -5.67 -13.49
C VAL A 23 4.31 -7.07 -13.86
N ALA A 24 3.80 -7.82 -12.88
CA ALA A 24 3.26 -9.16 -13.06
C ALA A 24 1.85 -9.24 -12.49
N VAL A 25 0.95 -9.89 -13.23
CA VAL A 25 -0.45 -10.11 -12.83
C VAL A 25 -0.68 -11.59 -12.62
N ASP A 26 -1.10 -11.95 -11.43
CA ASP A 26 -1.53 -13.28 -11.03
C ASP A 26 -3.07 -13.31 -11.08
N ALA A 27 -3.59 -13.85 -12.18
CA ALA A 27 -5.02 -13.83 -12.47
C ALA A 27 -5.84 -14.74 -11.55
N GLU A 28 -5.23 -15.79 -10.99
CA GLU A 28 -5.90 -16.74 -10.08
C GLU A 28 -6.12 -16.12 -8.70
N THR A 29 -5.11 -15.43 -8.17
CA THR A 29 -5.19 -14.79 -6.84
C THR A 29 -5.60 -13.32 -6.90
N HIS A 30 -5.81 -12.78 -8.10
CA HIS A 30 -6.16 -11.37 -8.34
C HIS A 30 -5.15 -10.41 -7.71
N ARG A 31 -3.88 -10.72 -7.93
CA ARG A 31 -2.75 -10.02 -7.34
C ARG A 31 -1.90 -9.41 -8.44
N VAL A 32 -1.61 -8.12 -8.34
CA VAL A 32 -0.62 -7.45 -9.18
C VAL A 32 0.61 -7.17 -8.35
N SER A 33 1.80 -7.40 -8.91
CA SER A 33 3.05 -7.08 -8.24
C SER A 33 4.02 -6.33 -9.14
N CYS A 34 4.85 -5.49 -8.55
CA CYS A 34 5.95 -4.82 -9.25
C CYS A 34 7.12 -4.55 -8.28
N TRP A 35 8.23 -4.09 -8.83
CA TRP A 35 9.34 -3.52 -8.07
C TRP A 35 9.31 -2.00 -8.10
N ILE A 36 9.63 -1.37 -6.99
CA ILE A 36 9.78 0.08 -6.86
C ILE A 36 11.11 0.43 -6.18
N PRO A 37 11.76 1.54 -6.54
CA PRO A 37 12.93 2.03 -5.83
C PRO A 37 12.50 2.67 -4.49
N GLY A 38 13.34 2.57 -3.48
CA GLY A 38 13.22 3.33 -2.23
C GLY A 38 14.58 3.85 -1.80
N GLU A 39 14.60 4.98 -1.11
CA GLU A 39 15.82 5.54 -0.51
C GLU A 39 15.60 5.78 0.98
N GLU A 40 16.63 5.54 1.77
CA GLU A 40 16.59 5.72 3.22
C GLU A 40 16.18 7.15 3.60
N GLY A 41 15.28 7.27 4.58
CA GLY A 41 14.77 8.54 5.09
C GLY A 41 13.59 9.11 4.29
N GLN A 42 13.30 8.61 3.09
CA GLN A 42 12.17 9.10 2.30
C GLN A 42 10.85 8.67 2.91
N THR A 43 9.95 9.65 3.09
CA THR A 43 8.55 9.41 3.42
C THR A 43 7.78 9.00 2.18
N PHE A 44 6.90 8.02 2.29
CA PHE A 44 6.06 7.60 1.17
C PHE A 44 4.58 7.55 1.52
N LYS A 45 3.74 7.57 0.48
CA LYS A 45 2.27 7.48 0.60
C LYS A 45 1.76 6.41 -0.36
N VAL A 46 0.92 5.53 0.16
CA VAL A 46 0.21 4.51 -0.61
C VAL A 46 -1.10 5.11 -1.11
N TRP A 47 -1.30 5.13 -2.41
CA TRP A 47 -2.51 5.61 -3.05
C TRP A 47 -3.28 4.48 -3.72
N TRP A 48 -4.60 4.62 -3.77
CA TRP A 48 -5.44 3.77 -4.59
C TRP A 48 -6.71 4.49 -5.04
N HIS A 49 -7.23 4.05 -6.17
CA HIS A 49 -8.43 4.56 -6.81
C HIS A 49 -9.39 3.40 -7.08
N ASP A 50 -10.65 3.56 -6.67
CA ASP A 50 -11.79 2.78 -7.15
C ASP A 50 -12.42 3.51 -8.34
N HIS A 51 -12.38 2.87 -9.52
CA HIS A 51 -12.84 3.45 -10.79
C HIS A 51 -14.37 3.37 -11.00
N GLY A 52 -15.15 3.06 -9.96
CA GLY A 52 -16.61 3.05 -10.04
C GLY A 52 -17.25 1.68 -9.87
N GLY A 53 -16.77 0.88 -8.92
CA GLY A 53 -17.31 -0.45 -8.63
C GLY A 53 -18.74 -0.47 -8.08
N LYS A 54 -19.31 0.67 -7.65
CA LYS A 54 -20.64 0.81 -6.98
C LYS A 54 -20.82 -0.05 -5.74
N VAL A 55 -19.75 -0.64 -5.24
CA VAL A 55 -19.72 -1.51 -4.07
C VAL A 55 -18.79 -0.87 -3.04
N ASP A 56 -19.27 -0.76 -1.81
CA ASP A 56 -18.43 -0.27 -0.72
C ASP A 56 -17.19 -1.17 -0.57
N THR A 57 -16.02 -0.55 -0.44
CA THR A 57 -14.77 -1.26 -0.23
C THR A 57 -14.10 -0.82 1.05
N CYS A 58 -13.31 -1.73 1.63
CA CYS A 58 -12.36 -1.39 2.67
C CYS A 58 -10.97 -1.87 2.29
N SER A 59 -9.96 -1.07 2.64
CA SER A 59 -8.56 -1.34 2.32
C SER A 59 -7.73 -1.58 3.57
N PHE A 60 -6.70 -2.39 3.41
CA PHE A 60 -5.66 -2.66 4.40
C PHE A 60 -4.32 -2.52 3.72
N VAL A 61 -3.37 -1.88 4.41
CA VAL A 61 -1.99 -1.77 3.94
C VAL A 61 -1.14 -2.65 4.83
N VAL A 62 -0.38 -3.57 4.26
CA VAL A 62 0.58 -4.40 4.98
C VAL A 62 1.97 -3.90 4.67
N LEU A 63 2.72 -3.50 5.69
CA LEU A 63 4.06 -2.92 5.59
C LEU A 63 5.03 -3.89 6.24
N ASP A 64 5.83 -4.62 5.47
CA ASP A 64 6.71 -5.67 6.01
C ASP A 64 5.96 -6.62 6.96
N GLY A 65 4.77 -7.10 6.55
CA GLY A 65 3.90 -7.94 7.37
C GLY A 65 3.07 -7.23 8.45
N LEU A 66 3.38 -5.97 8.81
CA LEU A 66 2.58 -5.19 9.76
C LEU A 66 1.32 -4.64 9.09
N VAL A 67 0.14 -5.04 9.59
CA VAL A 67 -1.15 -4.63 9.04
C VAL A 67 -1.59 -3.27 9.60
N VAL A 68 -1.69 -2.29 8.72
CA VAL A 68 -2.19 -0.93 8.99
C VAL A 68 -3.61 -0.76 8.43
N PRO A 69 -4.55 -0.18 9.20
CA PRO A 69 -5.88 0.12 8.71
C PRO A 69 -5.86 1.15 7.55
N GLY A 70 -6.52 0.82 6.45
CA GLY A 70 -6.70 1.71 5.31
C GLY A 70 -7.97 2.57 5.40
N ARG A 71 -8.57 2.89 4.25
CA ARG A 71 -9.81 3.67 4.11
C ARG A 71 -10.96 2.84 3.55
N PHE A 72 -12.17 3.31 3.83
CA PHE A 72 -13.35 2.95 3.08
C PHE A 72 -13.46 3.81 1.83
N LEU A 73 -13.91 3.22 0.73
CA LEU A 73 -14.44 3.91 -0.44
C LEU A 73 -15.87 3.43 -0.66
N PHE A 74 -16.75 4.31 -1.15
CA PHE A 74 -18.19 4.04 -1.24
C PHE A 74 -18.61 3.84 -2.69
N GLY A 75 -17.99 2.86 -3.34
CA GLY A 75 -18.26 2.50 -4.73
C GLY A 75 -17.51 3.30 -5.78
N GLU A 76 -16.79 4.37 -5.40
CA GLU A 76 -15.84 5.11 -6.24
C GLU A 76 -14.92 5.99 -5.39
N GLY A 77 -13.87 6.51 -6.02
CA GLY A 77 -13.05 7.61 -5.48
C GLY A 77 -11.60 7.23 -5.24
N VAL A 78 -10.83 8.20 -4.71
CA VAL A 78 -9.40 8.09 -4.47
C VAL A 78 -9.12 8.18 -2.98
N ALA A 79 -8.29 7.29 -2.46
CA ALA A 79 -7.83 7.32 -1.08
C ALA A 79 -6.33 7.08 -0.98
N SER A 80 -5.78 7.47 0.17
CA SER A 80 -4.38 7.25 0.47
C SER A 80 -4.10 7.08 1.94
N ARG A 81 -2.88 6.58 2.22
CA ARG A 81 -2.34 6.38 3.57
C ARG A 81 -0.84 6.68 3.56
N SER A 82 -0.40 7.56 4.44
CA SER A 82 1.01 7.97 4.60
C SER A 82 1.59 7.68 5.98
N GLY A 83 0.80 7.15 6.92
CA GLY A 83 1.25 6.94 8.29
C GLY A 83 0.37 6.03 9.13
N ILE A 84 0.89 5.64 10.29
CA ILE A 84 0.15 4.91 11.33
C ILE A 84 -0.19 5.85 12.48
N ARG A 85 -1.39 5.71 13.02
CA ARG A 85 -1.87 6.60 14.08
C ARG A 85 -1.13 6.31 15.39
N ALA A 86 -0.62 7.35 16.03
CA ALA A 86 0.09 7.28 17.32
C ALA A 86 -0.74 7.85 18.48
N SER A 87 -1.74 8.70 18.18
CA SER A 87 -2.76 9.14 19.14
C SER A 87 -4.07 9.53 18.42
N HIS A 88 -5.05 10.06 19.15
CA HIS A 88 -6.27 10.61 18.53
C HIS A 88 -6.04 11.78 17.58
N MET A 89 -4.88 12.45 17.64
CA MET A 89 -4.58 13.66 16.87
C MET A 89 -3.16 13.66 16.28
N THR A 90 -2.47 12.52 16.32
CA THR A 90 -1.12 12.37 15.77
C THR A 90 -0.94 11.07 14.99
N GLU A 91 -0.01 11.08 14.03
CA GLU A 91 0.43 9.90 13.28
C GLU A 91 1.94 9.90 13.08
N LYS A 92 2.51 8.73 12.86
CA LYS A 92 3.91 8.56 12.45
C LYS A 92 3.94 8.22 10.95
N PRO A 93 4.66 8.99 10.12
CA PRO A 93 4.70 8.76 8.68
C PRO A 93 5.46 7.49 8.34
N PHE A 94 5.10 6.85 7.22
CA PHE A 94 5.85 5.71 6.68
C PHE A 94 7.15 6.22 6.08
N ILE A 95 8.27 5.62 6.47
CA ILE A 95 9.59 5.94 5.93
C ILE A 95 10.29 4.67 5.48
N PHE A 96 11.11 4.77 4.43
CA PHE A 96 12.12 3.74 4.18
C PHE A 96 13.27 3.93 5.16
N THR A 97 13.69 2.88 5.85
CA THR A 97 14.79 2.92 6.83
C THR A 97 15.69 1.70 6.64
N LYS A 98 16.96 1.79 7.04
CA LYS A 98 17.85 0.63 7.01
C LYS A 98 17.58 -0.31 8.18
N VAL A 99 17.68 -1.61 7.93
CA VAL A 99 17.63 -2.63 8.97
C VAL A 99 18.79 -2.39 9.95
N PRO A 100 18.52 -2.17 11.25
CA PRO A 100 19.55 -1.89 12.23
C PRO A 100 20.47 -3.11 12.43
N GLN A 101 21.75 -2.86 12.72
CA GLN A 101 22.77 -3.90 12.92
C GLN A 101 22.50 -4.81 14.12
N LYS A 102 21.66 -4.38 15.07
CA LYS A 102 21.35 -5.07 16.32
C LYS A 102 19.97 -5.75 16.26
N SER A 103 19.74 -6.59 15.27
CA SER A 103 18.58 -7.51 15.29
C SER A 103 18.93 -8.69 16.20
N GLU A 104 18.15 -8.89 17.26
CA GLU A 104 18.36 -10.03 18.13
C GLU A 104 18.07 -11.34 17.37
N PRO A 105 18.94 -12.36 17.48
CA PRO A 105 18.76 -13.62 16.78
C PRO A 105 17.60 -14.40 17.41
N GLY A 106 16.39 -14.21 16.89
CA GLY A 106 15.19 -14.93 17.36
C GLY A 106 13.90 -14.64 16.59
N GLU A 107 13.84 -13.58 15.78
CA GLU A 107 12.62 -13.25 15.06
C GLU A 107 12.37 -14.18 13.86
N GLU A 108 11.11 -14.65 13.76
CA GLU A 108 10.64 -15.49 12.68
C GLU A 108 10.85 -14.81 11.31
N THR A 109 11.13 -15.61 10.29
CA THR A 109 11.23 -15.12 8.91
C THR A 109 9.88 -14.59 8.44
N ASN A 110 9.71 -13.27 8.48
CA ASN A 110 8.55 -12.63 7.88
C ASN A 110 8.65 -12.68 6.35
N LYS A 111 7.80 -13.48 5.71
CA LYS A 111 7.76 -13.67 4.25
C LYS A 111 7.41 -12.38 3.50
N ASP A 112 6.76 -11.45 4.17
CA ASP A 112 6.32 -10.17 3.59
C ASP A 112 7.38 -9.06 3.76
N ALA A 113 8.55 -9.37 4.31
CA ALA A 113 9.62 -8.40 4.47
C ALA A 113 10.11 -7.88 3.10
N GLY A 114 10.15 -6.57 2.95
CA GLY A 114 10.55 -5.91 1.70
C GLY A 114 9.38 -5.71 0.75
N SER A 115 8.16 -5.64 1.29
CA SER A 115 6.96 -5.43 0.50
C SER A 115 5.97 -4.49 1.18
N ILE A 116 5.27 -3.71 0.34
CA ILE A 116 4.08 -2.94 0.70
C ILE A 116 2.92 -3.61 -0.02
N VAL A 117 1.95 -4.15 0.72
CA VAL A 117 0.78 -4.84 0.15
C VAL A 117 -0.48 -4.06 0.44
N LEU A 118 -1.14 -3.56 -0.60
CA LEU A 118 -2.49 -3.03 -0.52
C LEU A 118 -3.48 -4.17 -0.77
N LYS A 119 -4.36 -4.44 0.20
CA LYS A 119 -5.47 -5.41 0.07
C LYS A 119 -6.79 -4.64 0.05
N ILE A 120 -7.58 -4.82 -1.00
CA ILE A 120 -8.91 -4.22 -1.13
C ILE A 120 -9.96 -5.34 -1.01
N LYS A 121 -10.97 -5.10 -0.18
CA LYS A 121 -12.06 -6.04 0.09
C LYS A 121 -13.39 -5.37 -0.23
N ARG A 122 -14.29 -6.09 -0.89
CA ARG A 122 -15.68 -5.66 -1.10
C ARG A 122 -16.52 -5.99 0.13
N ILE A 123 -17.26 -5.02 0.64
CA ILE A 123 -17.96 -5.14 1.92
C ILE A 123 -19.40 -4.61 1.87
N LYS A 124 -20.24 -5.16 2.74
CA LYS A 124 -21.48 -4.54 3.18
C LYS A 124 -21.23 -3.88 4.52
N ARG A 125 -21.49 -2.58 4.63
CA ARG A 125 -21.49 -1.90 5.93
C ARG A 125 -22.66 -2.40 6.76
N THR A 126 -22.41 -2.65 8.04
CA THR A 126 -23.43 -3.08 9.00
C THR A 126 -23.58 -1.99 10.06
N GLU A 127 -23.66 -2.35 11.34
CA GLU A 127 -23.77 -1.40 12.44
C GLU A 127 -22.51 -0.53 12.62
N GLY A 128 -22.70 0.64 13.25
CA GLY A 128 -21.59 1.45 13.72
C GLY A 128 -20.92 0.81 14.93
N ARG A 129 -19.61 0.93 15.04
CA ARG A 129 -18.82 0.48 16.20
C ARG A 129 -17.80 1.53 16.63
N PRO A 130 -17.28 1.49 17.87
CA PRO A 130 -16.20 2.37 18.28
C PRO A 130 -14.99 2.25 17.36
N SER A 131 -14.27 3.37 17.21
CA SER A 131 -13.03 3.40 16.44
C SER A 131 -11.98 2.47 17.06
N ASN A 132 -10.99 2.12 16.25
CA ASN A 132 -10.00 1.15 16.68
C ASN A 132 -9.07 1.78 17.68
N PRO A 133 -8.66 1.02 18.71
CA PRO A 133 -7.64 1.49 19.62
C PRO A 133 -6.40 1.84 18.82
N VAL A 134 -5.72 2.87 19.27
CA VAL A 134 -4.40 3.23 18.76
C VAL A 134 -3.46 2.07 19.04
N GLN A 135 -2.84 1.53 17.99
CA GLN A 135 -1.87 0.46 18.14
C GLN A 135 -0.54 1.07 18.61
N GLN A 136 0.06 0.49 19.64
CA GLN A 136 1.44 0.80 19.99
C GLN A 136 2.33 0.12 18.97
N VAL A 137 2.94 0.90 18.09
CA VAL A 137 3.84 0.41 17.05
C VAL A 137 5.27 0.68 17.49
N THR A 138 6.11 -0.35 17.38
CA THR A 138 7.56 -0.21 17.49
C THR A 138 8.09 0.71 16.39
N SER A 139 9.29 1.26 16.57
CA SER A 139 9.90 2.20 15.60
C SER A 139 10.10 1.60 14.20
N VAL A 140 10.21 0.28 14.11
CA VAL A 140 10.42 -0.46 12.87
C VAL A 140 9.30 -1.48 12.70
N ALA A 141 8.75 -1.58 11.49
CA ALA A 141 7.82 -2.66 11.13
C ALA A 141 8.61 -3.98 11.06
N ALA A 142 8.02 -5.07 11.58
CA ALA A 142 8.63 -6.39 11.75
C ALA A 142 9.74 -6.68 10.72
N SER A 143 10.98 -6.43 11.12
CA SER A 143 12.14 -6.65 10.28
C SER A 143 12.45 -8.12 10.39
N GLY A 144 11.83 -8.93 9.52
CA GLY A 144 12.24 -10.32 9.35
C GLY A 144 13.74 -10.44 9.05
N LYS A 145 14.24 -11.66 8.79
CA LYS A 145 15.67 -11.94 8.50
C LYS A 145 16.19 -11.29 7.21
N LYS A 146 16.19 -9.96 7.13
CA LYS A 146 16.83 -9.16 6.10
C LYS A 146 18.29 -8.94 6.52
N PRO A 147 19.23 -8.92 5.57
CA PRO A 147 20.60 -8.59 5.86
C PRO A 147 20.69 -7.17 6.43
N VAL A 148 21.66 -6.96 7.32
CA VAL A 148 21.94 -5.64 7.88
C VAL A 148 22.22 -4.66 6.74
N GLY A 149 21.58 -3.48 6.79
CA GLY A 149 21.72 -2.44 5.75
C GLY A 149 20.69 -2.50 4.63
N ASP A 150 19.90 -3.58 4.50
CA ASP A 150 18.77 -3.60 3.57
C ASP A 150 17.69 -2.60 4.00
N LEU A 151 16.86 -2.18 3.04
CA LEU A 151 15.71 -1.32 3.33
C LEU A 151 14.59 -2.11 4.02
N CYS A 152 13.99 -1.50 5.02
CA CYS A 152 12.76 -1.88 5.69
C CYS A 152 11.83 -0.67 5.85
N ILE A 153 10.60 -0.89 6.31
CA ILE A 153 9.66 0.20 6.61
C ILE A 153 9.77 0.59 8.07
N GLY A 154 10.08 1.86 8.31
CA GLY A 154 10.09 2.49 9.62
C GLY A 154 8.93 3.46 9.79
N PHE A 155 8.87 4.02 10.99
CA PHE A 155 7.93 5.06 11.35
C PHE A 155 8.69 6.32 11.76
N GLY A 156 8.47 7.41 11.01
CA GLY A 156 9.13 8.69 11.27
C GLY A 156 8.66 9.36 12.55
N GLN A 157 9.11 10.61 12.74
CA GLN A 157 8.71 11.41 13.89
C GLN A 157 7.19 11.62 13.92
N GLU A 158 6.61 11.53 15.12
CA GLU A 158 5.19 11.76 15.33
C GLU A 158 4.81 13.19 14.93
N MET A 159 3.78 13.32 14.09
CA MET A 159 3.29 14.58 13.56
C MET A 159 1.79 14.73 13.81
N SER A 160 1.32 15.97 13.89
CA SER A 160 -0.11 16.28 14.03
C SER A 160 -0.89 15.81 12.79
N THR A 161 -2.08 15.24 13.02
CA THR A 161 -2.98 14.79 11.96
C THR A 161 -4.44 15.06 12.34
N ALA A 162 -5.36 14.83 11.40
CA ALA A 162 -6.78 15.00 11.65
C ALA A 162 -7.28 14.12 12.80
N LEU A 163 -8.21 14.66 13.59
CA LEU A 163 -8.84 13.96 14.70
C LEU A 163 -9.43 12.61 14.25
N GLN A 164 -9.16 11.56 15.01
CA GLN A 164 -9.79 10.26 14.78
C GLN A 164 -11.28 10.37 15.04
N TYR A 165 -12.11 9.91 14.10
CA TYR A 165 -13.53 9.72 14.39
C TYR A 165 -13.71 8.72 15.55
N HIS A 166 -14.67 8.98 16.42
CA HIS A 166 -14.99 8.10 17.57
C HIS A 166 -15.66 6.79 17.14
N ALA A 167 -16.24 6.75 15.93
CA ALA A 167 -16.93 5.59 15.38
C ALA A 167 -16.42 5.21 13.98
N THR A 168 -16.47 3.91 13.69
CA THR A 168 -16.25 3.29 12.38
C THR A 168 -17.39 2.28 12.11
N TRP A 169 -17.29 1.49 11.05
CA TRP A 169 -18.32 0.52 10.67
C TRP A 169 -17.86 -0.91 10.95
N SER A 170 -18.79 -1.74 11.40
CA SER A 170 -18.71 -3.20 11.26
C SER A 170 -18.94 -3.56 9.79
N VAL A 171 -18.28 -4.62 9.32
CA VAL A 171 -18.29 -5.01 7.91
C VAL A 171 -18.63 -6.48 7.75
N ALA A 172 -19.50 -6.78 6.79
CA ALA A 172 -19.79 -8.13 6.32
C ALA A 172 -19.28 -8.31 4.88
N PRO A 173 -19.02 -9.54 4.41
CA PRO A 173 -18.67 -9.79 3.02
C PRO A 173 -19.76 -9.27 2.07
N TYR A 174 -19.35 -8.59 0.99
CA TYR A 174 -20.30 -8.23 -0.06
C TYR A 174 -20.69 -9.45 -0.87
N ASP A 175 -19.67 -10.20 -1.31
CA ASP A 175 -19.83 -11.45 -2.02
C ASP A 175 -20.33 -12.50 -1.03
N ASN A 176 -21.50 -13.05 -1.30
CA ASN A 176 -22.00 -14.22 -0.60
C ASN A 176 -21.19 -15.43 -1.10
N ASP A 177 -19.91 -15.49 -0.76
CA ASP A 177 -19.12 -16.68 -1.02
C ASP A 177 -19.86 -17.84 -0.35
N LYS A 178 -20.11 -18.90 -1.11
CA LYS A 178 -20.86 -20.10 -0.69
C LYS A 178 -20.29 -20.79 0.56
N SER A 179 -19.14 -20.32 1.05
CA SER A 179 -18.38 -20.85 2.18
C SER A 179 -18.93 -20.46 3.55
N GLY A 180 -19.97 -19.62 3.65
CA GLY A 180 -20.48 -19.15 4.95
C GLY A 180 -19.44 -18.31 5.71
N ALA A 181 -18.47 -17.74 5.01
CA ALA A 181 -17.41 -16.95 5.60
C ALA A 181 -18.00 -15.69 6.28
N THR A 182 -17.66 -15.49 7.54
CA THR A 182 -18.04 -14.28 8.29
C THR A 182 -17.15 -13.08 7.98
N LYS A 183 -15.99 -13.31 7.34
CA LYS A 183 -14.97 -12.30 7.07
C LYS A 183 -14.84 -12.03 5.57
N PRO A 184 -14.84 -10.76 5.12
CA PRO A 184 -14.62 -10.44 3.71
C PRO A 184 -13.26 -10.95 3.24
N SER A 185 -13.26 -11.66 2.12
CA SER A 185 -12.07 -12.09 1.38
C SER A 185 -11.44 -10.88 0.64
N THR A 186 -10.18 -11.03 0.24
CA THR A 186 -9.50 -10.02 -0.57
C THR A 186 -9.97 -10.12 -2.02
N TYR A 187 -10.49 -9.03 -2.55
CA TYR A 187 -11.00 -8.97 -3.92
C TYR A 187 -9.89 -8.68 -4.94
N VAL A 188 -8.95 -7.81 -4.57
CA VAL A 188 -7.73 -7.51 -5.33
C VAL A 188 -6.61 -7.13 -4.37
N SER A 189 -5.38 -7.45 -4.74
CA SER A 189 -4.20 -7.00 -4.02
C SER A 189 -3.10 -6.44 -4.94
N PHE A 190 -2.41 -5.41 -4.46
CA PHE A 190 -1.27 -4.79 -5.13
C PHE A 190 -0.04 -4.94 -4.24
N VAL A 191 1.03 -5.52 -4.76
CA VAL A 191 2.27 -5.82 -4.03
C VAL A 191 3.42 -5.01 -4.63
N PHE A 192 3.89 -4.02 -3.89
CA PHE A 192 5.05 -3.23 -4.25
C PHE A 192 6.27 -3.78 -3.51
N ARG A 193 7.17 -4.44 -4.24
CA ARG A 193 8.45 -4.93 -3.70
C ARG A 193 9.45 -3.80 -3.79
N TYR A 194 9.92 -3.29 -2.65
CA TYR A 194 10.83 -2.15 -2.65
C TYR A 194 12.27 -2.57 -2.37
N ARG A 195 13.22 -1.96 -3.06
CA ARG A 195 14.68 -2.14 -2.88
C ARG A 195 15.40 -0.83 -3.14
N SER A 196 16.68 -0.75 -2.76
CA SER A 196 17.50 0.40 -3.14
C SER A 196 17.61 0.49 -4.67
N SER A 197 17.74 1.70 -5.19
CA SER A 197 17.94 1.94 -6.62
C SER A 197 19.17 1.18 -7.14
N GLU A 198 20.27 1.20 -6.38
CA GLU A 198 21.50 0.44 -6.68
C GLU A 198 21.23 -1.07 -6.81
N PHE A 199 20.44 -1.65 -5.91
CA PHE A 199 20.08 -3.07 -6.00
C PHE A 199 19.30 -3.34 -7.28
N LEU A 200 18.28 -2.54 -7.59
CA LEU A 200 17.46 -2.73 -8.80
C LEU A 200 18.30 -2.60 -10.08
N GLU A 201 19.24 -1.67 -10.13
CA GLU A 201 20.17 -1.52 -11.25
C GLU A 201 21.13 -2.71 -11.37
N SER A 202 21.70 -3.17 -10.25
CA SER A 202 22.62 -4.31 -10.22
C SER A 202 21.98 -5.62 -10.71
N GLN A 203 20.67 -5.77 -10.49
CA GLN A 203 19.89 -6.92 -10.93
C GLN A 203 19.34 -6.77 -12.36
N GLY A 204 19.63 -5.64 -13.04
CA GLY A 204 19.06 -5.35 -14.36
C GLY A 204 17.55 -5.12 -14.37
N ILE A 205 16.96 -4.84 -13.21
CA ILE A 205 15.51 -4.55 -13.06
C ILE A 205 15.23 -3.10 -13.47
N ALA A 206 16.09 -2.17 -13.01
CA ALA A 206 16.01 -0.77 -13.39
C ALA A 206 17.09 -0.46 -14.44
N SER A 207 16.68 -0.20 -15.68
CA SER A 207 17.59 0.32 -16.71
C SER A 207 17.93 1.77 -16.38
N ASN A 208 19.20 2.07 -16.15
CA ASN A 208 19.67 3.43 -15.91
C ASN A 208 19.64 4.23 -17.23
N ILE A 209 18.43 4.56 -17.74
CA ILE A 209 18.22 5.31 -18.99
C ILE A 209 18.71 6.76 -18.85
N LYS A 210 19.09 7.21 -17.64
CA LYS A 210 19.62 8.56 -17.38
C LYS A 210 21.15 8.67 -17.43
N ARG A 211 21.82 7.91 -18.29
CA ARG A 211 23.10 8.34 -18.86
C ARG A 211 22.94 8.62 -20.34
N THR A 212 22.12 9.60 -20.68
CA THR A 212 22.37 10.38 -21.89
C THR A 212 23.71 11.06 -21.67
N ILE A 213 24.77 10.38 -22.10
CA ILE A 213 26.08 10.95 -22.33
C ILE A 213 25.81 12.13 -23.26
N ALA A 214 25.72 13.34 -22.69
CA ALA A 214 25.87 14.53 -23.50
C ALA A 214 27.20 14.33 -24.24
N PRO A 215 27.21 14.27 -25.59
CA PRO A 215 28.46 14.22 -26.30
C PRO A 215 29.23 15.45 -25.84
N LYS A 216 30.41 15.25 -25.26
CA LYS A 216 31.36 16.33 -25.02
C LYS A 216 31.60 16.97 -26.39
N VAL A 217 30.85 18.03 -26.68
CA VAL A 217 31.05 18.89 -27.83
C VAL A 217 32.47 19.41 -27.66
N GLY A 218 33.33 18.95 -28.57
CA GLY A 218 34.76 19.07 -28.43
C GLY A 218 35.22 20.49 -28.16
N ASP A 219 36.22 20.58 -27.29
CA ASP A 219 37.12 21.71 -27.16
C ASP A 219 37.67 22.06 -28.55
N LYS A 220 37.06 23.07 -29.18
CA LYS A 220 37.71 23.78 -30.28
C LYS A 220 38.82 24.61 -29.66
N ARG A 221 40.05 24.08 -29.75
CA ARG A 221 41.27 24.90 -29.85
C ARG A 221 40.98 26.09 -30.76
N ARG A 222 41.02 27.31 -30.23
CA ARG A 222 41.26 28.49 -31.07
C ARG A 222 42.44 29.27 -30.50
N ILE A 223 43.40 29.39 -31.40
CA ILE A 223 44.71 30.02 -31.29
C ILE A 223 44.55 31.54 -31.18
N SER A 224 45.60 32.11 -30.58
CA SER A 224 45.94 33.49 -30.25
C SER A 224 45.60 34.64 -31.23
N SER A 225 45.32 35.79 -30.59
CA SER A 225 45.85 37.16 -30.81
C SER A 225 45.46 38.04 -32.03
N VAL A 226 45.30 39.35 -31.72
CA VAL A 226 45.58 40.60 -32.48
C VAL A 226 44.38 41.59 -32.55
N PRO A 227 44.59 42.94 -32.45
CA PRO A 227 43.72 43.85 -31.68
C PRO A 227 42.85 44.86 -32.48
N GLN A 228 42.13 45.68 -31.71
CA GLN A 228 41.20 46.78 -32.03
C GLN A 228 41.59 47.74 -33.16
N LEU A 229 40.57 48.25 -33.88
CA LEU A 229 40.40 49.70 -34.14
C LEU A 229 38.95 50.09 -34.51
N GLN A 230 38.69 51.38 -34.29
CA GLN A 230 37.46 52.17 -34.18
C GLN A 230 36.57 52.23 -35.44
N SER A 231 35.27 52.54 -35.28
CA SER A 231 34.68 53.80 -35.79
C SER A 231 33.19 53.98 -35.42
N LEU A 232 32.86 55.25 -35.17
CA LEU A 232 31.54 55.85 -34.91
C LEU A 232 30.57 55.73 -36.11
N ALA A 233 29.26 55.66 -35.84
CA ALA A 233 28.24 56.64 -36.24
C ALA A 233 26.82 56.02 -36.41
N ASN A 234 25.89 56.59 -35.65
CA ASN A 234 24.46 56.82 -35.87
C ASN A 234 23.79 56.23 -37.12
N THR A 235 22.58 55.64 -36.96
CA THR A 235 21.30 56.25 -37.42
C THR A 235 20.06 55.40 -37.08
N LEU A 236 19.00 56.12 -36.69
CA LEU A 236 17.54 55.89 -36.84
C LEU A 236 16.83 54.63 -36.29
N ALA A 237 16.11 54.88 -35.19
CA ALA A 237 14.65 54.72 -34.99
C ALA A 237 13.86 53.65 -35.78
N THR A 238 13.20 52.77 -35.02
CA THR A 238 11.76 52.46 -35.17
C THR A 238 11.26 51.72 -33.90
N PRO A 239 10.21 52.19 -33.20
CA PRO A 239 9.61 51.48 -32.08
C PRO A 239 8.58 50.45 -32.58
N SER A 240 8.73 49.21 -32.11
CA SER A 240 7.81 48.09 -32.34
C SER A 240 6.56 48.21 -31.45
N PRO A 241 5.35 47.93 -31.97
CA PRO A 241 4.09 48.20 -31.27
C PRO A 241 3.78 47.20 -30.15
N SER A 242 3.32 47.75 -29.03
CA SER A 242 2.79 47.02 -27.87
C SER A 242 1.42 46.38 -28.17
N PRO A 243 1.09 45.24 -27.52
CA PRO A 243 -0.18 44.55 -27.69
C PRO A 243 -1.40 45.30 -27.07
N PRO A 244 -2.62 45.08 -27.61
CA PRO A 244 -3.81 45.85 -27.25
C PRO A 244 -4.35 45.55 -25.84
N LYS A 245 -4.81 46.63 -25.19
CA LYS A 245 -5.48 46.63 -23.88
C LYS A 245 -6.86 45.97 -23.98
N ARG A 246 -7.15 45.06 -23.04
CA ARG A 246 -8.47 44.46 -22.82
C ARG A 246 -9.53 45.53 -22.51
N PRO A 247 -10.78 45.38 -22.99
CA PRO A 247 -11.87 46.29 -22.67
C PRO A 247 -12.30 46.21 -21.20
N ARG A 248 -12.59 47.41 -20.69
CA ARG A 248 -13.03 47.78 -19.35
C ARG A 248 -14.44 47.24 -19.09
N LEU A 249 -14.60 46.48 -18.00
CA LEU A 249 -15.90 46.01 -17.52
C LEU A 249 -16.73 47.23 -17.09
N THR A 250 -17.90 47.38 -17.68
CA THR A 250 -18.95 48.34 -17.29
C THR A 250 -19.60 47.92 -15.97
N GLU A 251 -19.73 48.87 -15.05
CA GLU A 251 -20.56 48.75 -13.84
C GLU A 251 -22.03 48.56 -14.21
N PRO A 252 -22.78 47.69 -13.52
CA PRO A 252 -24.23 47.65 -13.61
C PRO A 252 -24.86 48.60 -12.59
N THR A 253 -25.75 49.41 -13.13
CA THR A 253 -26.71 50.32 -12.50
C THR A 253 -27.53 49.66 -11.38
N LEU A 254 -27.70 50.39 -10.28
CA LEU A 254 -28.67 50.11 -9.23
C LEU A 254 -30.10 50.14 -9.78
N LEU A 255 -30.83 49.03 -9.62
CA LEU A 255 -32.28 49.00 -9.77
C LEU A 255 -32.88 48.16 -8.63
N THR A 256 -33.47 48.90 -7.71
CA THR A 256 -34.49 48.49 -6.76
C THR A 256 -35.66 47.86 -7.50
N ASP A 257 -36.02 46.60 -7.24
CA ASP A 257 -37.40 46.23 -6.88
C ASP A 257 -37.54 44.78 -6.39
N GLN A 258 -38.69 44.55 -5.76
CA GLN A 258 -39.08 43.54 -4.79
C GLN A 258 -39.29 42.10 -5.33
N GLY A 259 -39.06 41.14 -4.42
CA GLY A 259 -39.98 40.02 -4.17
C GLY A 259 -39.96 38.80 -5.11
N ALA A 260 -39.42 37.67 -4.63
CA ALA A 260 -40.10 36.36 -4.61
C ALA A 260 -39.11 35.25 -4.18
N LEU A 261 -39.45 34.55 -3.11
CA LEU A 261 -38.78 33.35 -2.60
C LEU A 261 -38.95 32.18 -3.56
N ALA A 262 -37.85 31.64 -4.09
CA ALA A 262 -37.80 30.28 -4.64
C ALA A 262 -36.44 29.65 -4.35
N THR A 263 -36.44 28.68 -3.45
CA THR A 263 -35.31 27.86 -2.99
C THR A 263 -34.79 26.96 -4.13
N ARG A 264 -33.60 27.27 -4.65
CA ARG A 264 -32.78 26.29 -5.40
C ARG A 264 -31.65 25.78 -4.52
N ARG A 265 -31.80 24.53 -4.07
CA ARG A 265 -30.75 23.75 -3.41
C ARG A 265 -29.65 23.41 -4.42
N THR A 266 -28.45 23.94 -4.19
CA THR A 266 -27.20 23.36 -4.70
C THR A 266 -26.78 22.21 -3.77
N PRO A 267 -26.39 21.03 -4.28
CA PRO A 267 -25.81 19.99 -3.43
C PRO A 267 -24.35 20.34 -3.17
N SER A 268 -24.02 20.65 -1.91
CA SER A 268 -22.63 20.80 -1.48
C SER A 268 -21.97 19.43 -1.37
N TYR A 269 -20.84 19.31 -2.05
CA TYR A 269 -19.98 18.13 -2.11
C TYR A 269 -19.17 18.07 -0.81
N ASN A 270 -19.70 17.41 0.24
CA ASN A 270 -18.97 17.14 1.48
C ASN A 270 -18.56 15.66 1.52
N GLU A 271 -17.32 15.43 1.12
CA GLU A 271 -16.67 14.14 0.94
C GLU A 271 -16.29 13.50 2.29
N GLY A 272 -17.07 12.51 2.73
CA GLY A 272 -16.86 11.79 3.99
C GLY A 272 -15.79 10.69 3.88
N ARG A 273 -14.50 11.03 4.04
CA ARG A 273 -13.39 10.06 4.04
C ARG A 273 -13.23 9.36 5.41
N ARG A 274 -13.55 8.06 5.55
CA ARG A 274 -13.45 7.31 6.84
C ARG A 274 -12.60 6.02 6.74
N THR A 275 -11.98 5.59 7.84
CA THR A 275 -10.99 4.47 7.91
C THR A 275 -11.60 3.13 8.34
N ALA A 276 -11.11 2.03 7.76
CA ALA A 276 -11.56 0.66 8.02
C ALA A 276 -10.66 -0.09 9.01
N SER A 277 -11.19 -1.09 9.73
CA SER A 277 -10.38 -1.97 10.58
C SER A 277 -11.02 -3.32 10.85
N TRP A 278 -10.14 -4.29 11.13
CA TRP A 278 -10.42 -5.64 11.59
C TRP A 278 -9.72 -5.93 12.92
N LYS A 279 -10.35 -6.77 13.76
CA LYS A 279 -9.73 -7.41 14.93
C LYS A 279 -9.21 -8.80 14.52
N ALA A 280 -8.01 -9.15 14.96
CA ALA A 280 -7.62 -10.54 15.18
C ALA A 280 -8.18 -10.96 16.54
N GLN A 281 -8.99 -12.01 16.59
CA GLN A 281 -9.45 -12.61 17.85
C GLN A 281 -8.54 -13.78 18.19
N HIS A 282 -7.87 -13.71 19.33
CA HIS A 282 -7.46 -14.89 20.10
C HIS A 282 -8.68 -15.42 20.88
N PRO A 283 -8.85 -16.74 21.02
CA PRO A 283 -9.86 -17.30 21.90
C PRO A 283 -9.28 -17.43 23.31
N ASP A 284 -9.94 -16.85 24.31
CA ASP A 284 -9.70 -17.20 25.72
C ASP A 284 -11.02 -17.39 26.47
N ASN A 285 -11.09 -18.57 27.07
CA ASN A 285 -11.74 -18.97 28.32
C ASN A 285 -13.24 -18.65 28.52
N ALA A 286 -14.05 -19.67 28.21
CA ALA A 286 -15.33 -19.88 28.87
C ALA A 286 -15.12 -20.66 30.18
N THR A 287 -15.45 -20.01 31.29
CA THR A 287 -15.57 -20.57 32.63
C THR A 287 -16.69 -21.62 32.67
N TYR A 288 -16.35 -22.90 32.72
CA TYR A 288 -17.30 -23.99 33.00
C TYR A 288 -17.29 -24.29 34.51
N GLN A 289 -18.44 -24.09 35.16
CA GLN A 289 -18.69 -24.60 36.51
C GLN A 289 -18.84 -26.12 36.46
N GLY A 290 -18.18 -26.79 37.40
CA GLY A 290 -18.04 -28.24 37.42
C GLY A 290 -19.23 -29.01 37.98
N VAL A 291 -19.27 -30.28 37.59
CA VAL A 291 -19.71 -31.41 38.44
C VAL A 291 -18.68 -32.51 38.21
N PHE A 292 -17.84 -32.77 39.22
CA PHE A 292 -16.91 -33.89 39.26
C PHE A 292 -17.68 -35.15 39.68
N ILE A 293 -17.80 -36.13 38.79
CA ILE A 293 -18.21 -37.50 39.12
C ILE A 293 -16.95 -38.37 39.09
N ILE A 294 -16.59 -38.90 40.25
CA ILE A 294 -15.45 -39.82 40.44
C ILE A 294 -15.92 -41.25 40.12
N PRO A 295 -15.33 -41.97 39.14
CA PRO A 295 -15.51 -43.41 39.03
C PRO A 295 -14.51 -44.14 39.94
N LYS A 296 -15.02 -45.13 40.69
CA LYS A 296 -14.26 -46.08 41.51
C LYS A 296 -13.26 -46.90 40.67
N PRO A 297 -12.13 -47.35 41.25
CA PRO A 297 -11.25 -48.32 40.62
C PRO A 297 -11.85 -49.74 40.73
N GLN A 298 -11.89 -50.46 39.61
CA GLN A 298 -12.14 -51.91 39.58
C GLN A 298 -10.82 -52.62 39.30
N SER A 299 -10.47 -53.52 40.22
CA SER A 299 -9.29 -54.37 40.21
C SER A 299 -9.46 -55.59 39.30
N TYR A 300 -8.34 -55.92 38.66
CA TYR A 300 -7.89 -57.12 37.94
C TYR A 300 -8.60 -58.48 38.11
N ASP A 301 -8.67 -59.22 37.00
CA ASP A 301 -8.10 -60.56 36.71
C ASP A 301 -8.41 -60.87 35.22
N GLY A 302 -7.64 -61.52 34.35
CA GLY A 302 -6.36 -62.23 34.35
C GLY A 302 -6.34 -63.17 33.12
N ALA A 303 -5.27 -63.14 32.31
CA ALA A 303 -4.81 -64.12 31.28
C ALA A 303 -5.71 -64.34 30.01
N THR A 304 -5.25 -64.59 28.77
CA THR A 304 -4.07 -65.31 28.23
C THR A 304 -3.83 -64.95 26.73
N ILE A 305 -2.57 -64.68 26.37
CA ILE A 305 -1.77 -64.96 25.14
C ILE A 305 -2.49 -65.27 23.80
N LEU A 306 -2.14 -64.51 22.73
CA LEU A 306 -1.62 -65.05 21.46
C LEU A 306 -1.04 -63.97 20.52
N ASN A 307 0.20 -64.23 20.10
CA ASN A 307 0.97 -63.52 19.06
C ASN A 307 0.29 -63.62 17.69
N THR A 308 0.29 -62.52 16.91
CA THR A 308 0.59 -62.61 15.47
C THR A 308 1.04 -61.27 14.90
N LEU A 309 2.06 -61.35 14.05
CA LEU A 309 2.86 -60.32 13.42
C LEU A 309 2.23 -59.75 12.13
N LEU A 310 2.37 -58.42 11.93
CA LEU A 310 2.67 -57.67 10.67
C LEU A 310 1.64 -57.75 9.50
N PRO A 311 1.77 -56.95 8.39
CA PRO A 311 2.81 -55.96 8.03
C PRO A 311 2.33 -54.59 7.50
N SER A 312 3.34 -53.72 7.33
CA SER A 312 3.40 -52.47 6.57
C SER A 312 3.25 -52.66 5.05
N CYS A 313 2.64 -51.69 4.36
CA CYS A 313 2.63 -51.61 2.91
C CYS A 313 3.60 -50.53 2.41
N ASN A 314 4.73 -50.96 1.85
CA ASN A 314 5.50 -50.24 0.84
C ASN A 314 5.09 -50.81 -0.53
N SER A 315 4.84 -49.96 -1.52
CA SER A 315 4.69 -50.38 -2.92
C SER A 315 5.66 -49.59 -3.79
N SER A 316 6.73 -50.27 -4.18
CA SER A 316 7.59 -49.96 -5.32
C SER A 316 7.39 -51.09 -6.31
N ASP A 317 6.86 -50.81 -7.50
CA ASP A 317 6.82 -51.76 -8.61
C ASP A 317 7.61 -51.21 -9.79
N THR A 318 8.64 -51.96 -10.14
CA THR A 318 9.41 -51.93 -11.38
C THR A 318 9.06 -53.19 -12.16
N SER A 319 8.69 -53.07 -13.42
CA SER A 319 8.80 -54.16 -14.39
C SER A 319 9.35 -53.65 -15.72
N ALA A 320 10.54 -54.16 -16.04
CA ALA A 320 11.10 -54.34 -17.37
C ALA A 320 10.22 -55.34 -18.16
N ASP A 321 10.33 -55.66 -19.44
CA ASP A 321 11.21 -55.46 -20.59
C ASP A 321 10.31 -55.78 -21.81
N ASP A 322 10.62 -55.30 -23.02
CA ASP A 322 10.67 -56.17 -24.21
C ASP A 322 11.19 -55.42 -25.44
N ASP A 323 12.37 -55.88 -25.86
CA ASP A 323 13.00 -55.71 -27.16
C ASP A 323 12.25 -56.56 -28.21
N LEU A 324 12.26 -56.13 -29.49
CA LEU A 324 12.60 -56.99 -30.64
C LEU A 324 12.43 -56.26 -31.99
N THR A 325 13.51 -56.38 -32.79
CA THR A 325 13.66 -56.30 -34.26
C THR A 325 13.62 -54.96 -34.98
#